data_AF-A0A7S2LW85-F1
#
_entry.id   AF-A0A7S2LW85-F1
#
_cell.length_a   1.000
_cell.length_b   1.000
_cell.length_c   1.000
_cell.angle_alpha   90.00
_cell.angle_beta   90.00
_cell.angle_gamma   90.00
#
_symmetry.space_group_name_H-M   'P 1'
#
loop_
_entity.id
_entity.type
_entity.pdbx_description
1 polymer ?
#
loop_
_entity_poly.entity_id
_entity_poly.type
_entity_poly.pdbx_seq_one_letter_code
_entity_poly.pdbx_strand_id
1 'polypeptide(L)'
;QAYSLQASVAWQDLVQLRSQVRQLEQQRDDERRQHDTSKRDVTLVRSELQEMQQQTRLQNTVGQHQQMEYIRNVFRRFVESMPPGNKEHEQLIPVLMTFFKFADDETRAIQSKRQGQ
;
A
#
# COMPACT_ATOMS: atom_id res chain seq x y z
N GLN A 1 -41.30 63.94 -14.04
CA GLN A 1 -40.10 63.34 -14.66
C GLN A 1 -39.30 62.41 -13.71
N ALA A 2 -39.39 62.55 -12.38
CA ALA A 2 -38.66 61.66 -11.44
C ALA A 2 -39.14 60.19 -11.42
N TYR A 3 -40.46 59.95 -11.57
CA TYR A 3 -41.05 58.60 -11.54
C TYR A 3 -40.61 57.69 -12.69
N SER A 4 -40.32 58.23 -13.88
CA SER A 4 -39.84 57.43 -15.02
C SER A 4 -38.38 57.00 -14.88
N LEU A 5 -37.56 57.81 -14.21
CA LEU A 5 -36.15 57.48 -13.91
C LEU A 5 -36.05 56.40 -12.84
N GLN A 6 -36.88 56.46 -11.78
CA GLN A 6 -36.94 55.41 -10.76
C GLN A 6 -37.41 54.06 -11.32
N ALA A 7 -38.41 54.06 -12.23
CA ALA A 7 -38.85 52.84 -12.90
C ALA A 7 -37.76 52.23 -13.80
N SER A 8 -36.95 53.07 -14.45
CA SER A 8 -35.81 52.62 -15.28
C SER A 8 -34.70 51.97 -14.44
N VAL A 9 -34.34 52.57 -13.31
CA VAL A 9 -33.32 52.04 -12.39
C VAL A 9 -33.79 50.74 -11.74
N ALA A 10 -35.03 50.68 -11.23
CA ALA A 10 -35.59 49.46 -10.64
C ALA A 10 -35.67 48.28 -11.64
N TRP A 11 -35.92 48.58 -12.92
CA TRP A 11 -35.90 47.56 -13.97
C TRP A 11 -34.48 47.05 -14.24
N GLN A 12 -33.48 47.94 -14.28
CA GLN A 12 -32.07 47.55 -14.45
C GLN A 12 -31.59 46.66 -13.31
N ASP A 13 -31.91 47.02 -12.06
CA ASP A 13 -31.58 46.22 -10.87
C ASP A 13 -32.22 44.83 -10.94
N LEU A 14 -33.48 44.74 -11.38
CA LEU A 14 -34.18 43.47 -11.52
C LEU A 14 -33.56 42.59 -12.62
N VAL A 15 -33.13 43.17 -13.73
CA VAL A 15 -32.41 42.45 -14.79
C VAL A 15 -31.05 41.96 -14.28
N GLN A 16 -30.31 42.79 -13.53
CA GLN A 16 -29.04 42.39 -12.92
C GLN A 16 -29.22 41.25 -11.92
N LEU A 17 -30.21 41.34 -11.02
CA LEU A 17 -30.53 40.29 -10.06
C LEU A 17 -30.90 38.98 -10.76
N ARG A 18 -31.71 39.02 -11.82
CA ARG A 18 -32.04 37.81 -12.61
C ARG A 18 -30.80 37.20 -13.25
N SER A 19 -29.87 38.02 -13.73
CA SER A 19 -28.59 37.53 -14.28
C SER A 19 -27.76 36.85 -13.19
N GLN A 20 -27.64 37.48 -12.02
CA GLN A 20 -26.91 36.92 -10.88
C GLN A 20 -27.52 35.61 -10.38
N VAL A 21 -28.86 35.52 -10.28
CA VAL A 21 -29.54 34.28 -9.89
C VAL A 21 -29.22 33.17 -10.88
N ARG A 22 -29.29 33.42 -12.19
CA ARG A 22 -28.94 32.41 -13.20
C ARG A 22 -27.48 31.97 -13.11
N GLN A 23 -26.57 32.90 -12.85
CA GLN A 23 -25.15 32.58 -12.66
C GLN A 23 -24.93 31.71 -11.42
N LEU A 24 -25.58 32.03 -10.31
CA LEU A 24 -25.50 31.24 -9.07
C LEU A 24 -26.14 29.85 -9.25
N GLU A 25 -27.26 29.76 -9.95
CA GLU A 25 -27.90 28.48 -10.28
C GLU A 25 -26.97 27.60 -11.10
N GLN A 26 -26.31 28.17 -12.13
CA GLN A 26 -25.33 27.47 -12.95
C GLN A 26 -24.11 27.02 -12.12
N GLN A 27 -23.55 27.91 -11.30
CA GLN A 27 -22.42 27.58 -10.42
C GLN A 27 -22.76 26.43 -9.47
N ARG A 28 -23.96 26.47 -8.86
CA ARG A 28 -24.43 25.39 -7.98
C ARG A 28 -24.57 24.07 -8.73
N ASP A 29 -25.05 24.09 -9.97
CA ASP A 29 -25.15 22.89 -10.80
C ASP A 29 -23.80 22.34 -11.25
N ASP A 30 -22.82 23.21 -11.48
CA ASP A 30 -21.45 22.81 -11.81
C ASP A 30 -20.74 22.23 -10.56
N GLU A 31 -20.88 22.87 -9.40
CA GLU A 31 -20.35 22.36 -8.12
C GLU A 31 -20.95 21.00 -7.75
N ARG A 32 -22.26 20.80 -7.94
CA ARG A 32 -22.90 19.50 -7.71
C ARG A 32 -22.30 18.41 -8.60
N ARG A 33 -22.12 18.71 -9.89
CA ARG A 33 -21.50 17.77 -10.85
C ARG A 33 -20.06 17.44 -10.48
N GLN A 34 -19.29 18.45 -10.04
CA GLN A 34 -17.92 18.25 -9.58
C GLN A 34 -17.86 17.40 -8.31
N HIS A 35 -18.73 17.68 -7.34
CA HIS A 35 -18.83 16.90 -6.11
C HIS A 35 -19.20 15.43 -6.40
N ASP A 36 -20.17 15.19 -7.26
CA ASP A 36 -20.58 13.82 -7.64
C ASP A 36 -19.46 13.06 -8.34
N THR A 37 -18.67 13.75 -9.18
CA THR A 37 -17.48 13.18 -9.81
C THR A 37 -16.43 12.83 -8.76
N SER A 38 -16.08 13.78 -7.89
CA SER A 38 -15.11 13.56 -6.82
C SER A 38 -15.51 12.41 -5.88
N LYS A 39 -16.80 12.27 -5.56
CA LYS A 39 -17.31 11.16 -4.75
C LYS A 39 -17.10 9.80 -5.43
N ARG A 40 -17.26 9.72 -6.76
CA ARG A 40 -16.98 8.50 -7.53
C ARG A 40 -15.49 8.18 -7.51
N ASP A 41 -14.63 9.19 -7.73
CA ASP A 41 -13.18 9.02 -7.73
C ASP A 41 -12.67 8.53 -6.37
N VAL A 42 -13.16 9.12 -5.27
CA VAL A 42 -12.84 8.68 -3.91
C VAL A 42 -13.24 7.23 -3.68
N THR A 43 -14.40 6.82 -4.19
CA THR A 43 -14.88 5.44 -4.04
C THR A 43 -14.00 4.47 -4.82
N LEU A 44 -13.61 4.83 -6.04
CA LEU A 44 -12.74 4.03 -6.90
C LEU A 44 -11.36 3.87 -6.29
N VAL A 45 -10.71 4.97 -5.92
CA VAL A 45 -9.37 4.94 -5.29
C VAL A 45 -9.39 4.15 -3.99
N ARG A 46 -10.46 4.27 -3.18
CA ARG A 46 -10.59 3.49 -1.95
C ARG A 46 -10.69 1.99 -2.24
N SER A 47 -11.40 1.59 -3.28
CA SER A 47 -11.50 0.19 -3.70
C SER A 47 -10.14 -0.35 -4.13
N GLU A 48 -9.45 0.36 -5.02
CA GLU A 48 -8.11 -0.02 -5.50
C GLU A 48 -7.11 -0.15 -4.35
N LEU A 49 -7.14 0.77 -3.38
CA LEU A 49 -6.26 0.74 -2.23
C LEU A 49 -6.55 -0.46 -1.32
N GLN A 50 -7.82 -0.84 -1.15
CA GLN A 50 -8.20 -2.03 -0.41
C GLN A 50 -7.75 -3.32 -1.12
N GLU A 51 -7.91 -3.41 -2.43
CA GLU A 51 -7.46 -4.54 -3.24
C GLU A 51 -5.93 -4.71 -3.17
N MET A 52 -5.19 -3.61 -3.34
CA MET A 52 -3.73 -3.60 -3.21
C MET A 52 -3.30 -4.07 -1.81
N GLN A 53 -3.93 -3.57 -0.75
CA GLN A 53 -3.63 -4.00 0.62
C GLN A 53 -3.88 -5.49 0.82
N GLN A 54 -4.96 -6.05 0.27
CA GLN A 54 -5.22 -7.49 0.34
C GLN A 54 -4.16 -8.29 -0.43
N GLN A 55 -3.78 -7.84 -1.63
CA GLN A 55 -2.74 -8.49 -2.43
C GLN A 55 -1.39 -8.50 -1.70
N THR A 56 -0.99 -7.39 -1.08
CA THR A 56 0.24 -7.32 -0.27
C THR A 56 0.18 -8.28 0.93
N ARG A 57 -0.96 -8.35 1.62
CA ARG A 57 -1.14 -9.31 2.74
C ARG A 57 -1.01 -10.76 2.28
N LEU A 58 -1.61 -11.11 1.14
CA LEU A 58 -1.50 -12.44 0.55
C LEU A 58 -0.06 -12.76 0.16
N GLN A 59 0.65 -11.84 -0.52
CA GLN A 59 2.06 -12.02 -0.86
C GLN A 59 2.94 -12.23 0.37
N ASN A 60 2.73 -11.44 1.43
CA ASN A 60 3.49 -11.59 2.68
C ASN A 60 3.20 -12.94 3.35
N THR A 61 1.95 -13.38 3.35
CA THR A 61 1.55 -14.65 3.98
C THR A 61 2.09 -15.84 3.19
N VAL A 62 1.97 -15.82 1.86
CA VAL A 62 2.49 -16.87 0.98
C VAL A 62 4.02 -16.90 1.03
N GLY A 63 4.68 -15.74 1.00
CA GLY A 63 6.13 -15.65 1.13
C GLY A 63 6.64 -16.20 2.46
N GLN A 64 5.96 -15.87 3.57
CA GLN A 64 6.28 -16.45 4.89
C GLN A 64 6.05 -17.96 4.91
N HIS A 65 4.96 -18.46 4.33
CA HIS A 65 4.70 -19.90 4.26
C HIS A 65 5.79 -20.64 3.49
N GLN A 66 6.18 -20.14 2.31
CA GLN A 66 7.26 -20.73 1.51
C GLN A 66 8.61 -20.68 2.24
N GLN A 67 8.93 -19.58 2.93
CA GLN A 67 10.13 -19.50 3.77
C GLN A 67 10.11 -20.54 4.89
N MET A 68 8.94 -20.75 5.52
CA MET A 68 8.77 -21.75 6.58
C MET A 68 8.85 -23.19 6.08
N GLU A 69 8.37 -23.46 4.86
CA GLU A 69 8.54 -24.78 4.24
C GLU A 69 9.98 -25.03 3.80
N TYR A 70 10.64 -24.02 3.23
CA TYR A 70 12.05 -24.08 2.87
C TYR A 70 12.90 -24.41 4.09
N ILE A 71 12.74 -23.68 5.20
CA ILE A 71 13.54 -23.94 6.39
C ILE A 71 13.21 -25.32 7.00
N ARG A 72 11.95 -25.77 6.96
CA ARG A 72 11.57 -27.12 7.40
C ARG A 72 12.30 -28.19 6.59
N ASN A 73 12.43 -28.00 5.28
CA ASN A 73 13.17 -28.93 4.42
C ASN A 73 14.68 -28.89 4.67
N VAL A 74 15.26 -27.70 4.89
CA VAL A 74 16.67 -27.53 5.28
C VAL A 74 16.95 -28.26 6.59
N PHE A 75 16.10 -28.10 7.61
CA PHE A 75 16.21 -28.82 8.87
C PHE A 75 16.10 -30.32 8.71
N ARG A 76 15.13 -30.80 7.91
CA ARG A 76 14.97 -32.22 7.65
C ARG A 76 16.26 -32.81 7.07
N ARG A 77 16.82 -32.19 6.01
CA ARG A 77 18.09 -32.61 5.39
C ARG A 77 19.28 -32.51 6.34
N PHE A 78 19.29 -31.51 7.21
CA PHE A 78 20.36 -31.34 8.21
C PHE A 78 20.37 -32.50 9.22
N VAL A 79 19.19 -32.96 9.67
CA VAL A 79 19.06 -34.11 10.57
C VAL A 79 19.34 -35.42 9.84
N GLU A 80 18.86 -35.58 8.60
CA GLU A 80 19.09 -36.76 7.76
C GLU A 80 20.56 -36.94 7.38
N SER A 81 21.32 -35.84 7.28
CA SER A 81 22.76 -35.87 6.97
C SER A 81 23.64 -36.12 8.21
N MET A 82 23.08 -36.57 9.33
CA MET A 82 23.89 -37.03 10.48
C MET A 82 24.53 -38.40 10.20
N PRO A 83 25.76 -38.68 10.69
CA PRO A 83 26.57 -37.86 11.59
C PRO A 83 27.28 -36.66 10.90
N PRO A 84 27.66 -35.62 11.67
CA PRO A 84 28.36 -34.44 11.15
C PRO A 84 29.68 -34.79 10.45
N GLY A 85 30.09 -33.95 9.50
CA GLY A 85 31.35 -34.08 8.76
C GLY A 85 31.22 -34.43 7.28
N ASN A 86 30.01 -34.71 6.78
CA ASN A 86 29.78 -34.79 5.34
C ASN A 86 29.58 -33.39 4.72
N LYS A 87 29.90 -33.26 3.42
CA LYS A 87 29.86 -31.97 2.71
C LYS A 87 28.46 -31.34 2.70
N GLU A 88 27.41 -32.16 2.67
CA GLU A 88 26.03 -31.68 2.65
C GLU A 88 25.63 -31.07 3.99
N HIS A 89 25.97 -31.73 5.10
CA HIS A 89 25.73 -31.26 6.45
C HIS A 89 26.40 -29.91 6.71
N GLU A 90 27.67 -29.76 6.32
CA GLU A 90 28.41 -28.51 6.50
C GLU A 90 27.86 -27.36 5.64
N GLN A 91 27.29 -27.65 4.46
CA GLN A 91 26.65 -26.64 3.59
C GLN A 91 25.31 -26.12 4.15
N LEU A 92 24.60 -26.91 4.95
CA LEU A 92 23.30 -26.51 5.51
C LEU A 92 23.44 -25.58 6.73
N ILE A 93 24.60 -25.57 7.39
CA ILE A 93 24.84 -24.78 8.60
C ILE A 93 24.78 -23.26 8.34
N PRO A 94 25.47 -22.68 7.33
CA PRO A 94 25.35 -21.26 7.01
C PRO A 94 23.91 -20.83 6.70
N VAL A 95 23.13 -21.71 6.06
CA VAL A 95 21.73 -21.48 5.73
C VAL A 95 20.89 -21.36 7.00
N LEU A 96 21.08 -22.27 7.95
CA LEU A 96 20.41 -22.24 9.26
C LEU A 96 20.80 -20.99 10.05
N MET A 97 22.09 -20.65 10.11
CA MET A 97 22.58 -19.47 10.85
C MET A 97 22.01 -18.17 10.28
N THR A 98 21.95 -18.05 8.96
CA THR A 98 21.35 -16.91 8.26
C THR A 98 19.85 -16.83 8.54
N PHE A 99 19.16 -17.96 8.56
CA PHE A 99 17.73 -18.02 8.86
C PHE A 99 17.41 -17.57 10.30
N PHE A 100 18.18 -18.05 11.29
CA PHE A 100 18.02 -17.68 12.70
C PHE A 100 18.61 -16.32 13.06
N LYS A 101 19.18 -15.59 12.10
CA LYS A 101 19.75 -14.25 12.32
C LYS A 101 20.83 -14.26 13.41
N PHE A 102 21.70 -15.26 13.37
CA PHE A 102 22.90 -15.26 14.21
C PHE A 102 23.70 -13.99 13.95
N ALA A 103 24.29 -13.43 15.01
CA ALA A 103 25.15 -12.27 14.86
C ALA A 103 26.43 -12.64 14.08
N ASP A 104 27.02 -11.67 13.37
CA ASP A 104 28.16 -11.94 12.47
C ASP A 104 29.42 -12.40 13.23
N ASP A 105 29.57 -11.99 14.48
CA ASP A 105 30.62 -12.43 15.40
C ASP A 105 30.42 -13.88 15.85
N GLU A 106 29.21 -14.26 16.25
CA GLU A 106 28.83 -15.65 16.56
C GLU A 106 29.01 -16.55 15.32
N THR A 107 28.64 -16.03 14.15
CA THR A 107 28.74 -16.76 12.89
C THR A 107 30.18 -17.09 12.54
N ARG A 108 31.05 -16.08 12.65
CA ARG A 108 32.49 -16.26 12.47
C ARG A 108 33.08 -17.21 13.51
N ALA A 109 32.72 -17.08 14.79
CA ALA A 109 33.22 -17.96 15.84
C ALA A 109 32.86 -19.44 15.60
N ILE A 110 31.64 -19.72 15.14
CA ILE A 110 31.18 -21.09 14.84
C ILE A 110 31.89 -21.64 13.60
N GLN A 111 32.04 -20.85 12.53
CA GLN A 111 32.75 -21.28 11.32
C GLN A 111 34.23 -21.54 11.58
N SER A 112 34.90 -20.68 12.35
CA SER A 112 36.32 -20.84 12.72
C SER A 112 36.58 -22.12 13.51
N LYS A 113 35.67 -22.48 14.43
CA LYS A 113 35.78 -23.75 15.19
C LYS A 113 35.62 -24.99 14.31
N ARG A 114 34.87 -24.88 13.20
CA ARG A 114 34.59 -26.00 12.29
C ARG A 114 35.65 -26.17 11.20
N GLN A 115 36.27 -25.08 10.72
CA GLN A 115 37.39 -25.15 9.77
C GLN A 115 38.71 -25.62 10.41
N GLY A 116 38.79 -25.59 11.75
CA GLY A 116 39.93 -26.09 12.52
C GLY A 116 39.81 -27.54 13.02
N GLN A 117 38.74 -28.26 12.62
CA GLN A 117 38.56 -29.71 12.83
C GLN A 117 38.82 -30.45 11.51
#